data_AF-A0A9D5BAN8-F1
#
_entry.id   AF-A0A9D5BAN8-F1
#
_cell.length_a   1.000
_cell.length_b   1.000
_cell.length_c   1.000
_cell.angle_alpha   90.00
_cell.angle_beta   90.00
_cell.angle_gamma   90.00
#
_symmetry.space_group_name_H-M   'P 1'
#
loop_
_entity.id
_entity.type
_entity.pdbx_description
1 polymer ?
#
loop_
_entity_poly.entity_id
_entity_poly.type
_entity_poly.pdbx_seq_one_letter_code
_entity_poly.pdbx_strand_id
1 'polypeptide(L)'
;MQTAVGVFGGEAYTDGISEPPLMIENVGHSDHPSVSALNCPPFIAVELCREQMGQHPCDKRRTVGEYRHMFPGIDFSLIETDEDTWWKPEREKKEEVTGRGLKFLEWLCTRKEKEIAVVTHSSFLFNTLSAFGNDCHPNIKTEMCTHFANCELRSMVIVDKGMVGSNNSTTNYPGKIPHGLDLPSDAAG
;
A
#
# COMPACT_ATOMS: atom_id res chain seq x y z
N MET A 1 -3.30 0.41 7.48
CA MET A 1 -3.32 1.86 7.79
C MET A 1 -2.30 2.23 8.86
N GLN A 2 -2.32 1.64 10.07
CA GLN A 2 -1.31 1.92 11.11
C GLN A 2 0.13 1.80 10.61
N THR A 3 0.47 0.73 9.87
CA THR A 3 1.79 0.57 9.24
C THR A 3 2.14 1.71 8.29
N ALA A 4 1.19 2.15 7.46
CA ALA A 4 1.42 3.23 6.51
C ALA A 4 1.70 4.55 7.25
N VAL A 5 0.89 4.86 8.26
CA VAL A 5 1.03 6.08 9.05
C VAL A 5 2.31 6.05 9.90
N GLY A 6 2.66 4.91 10.50
CA GLY A 6 3.87 4.79 11.31
C GLY A 6 5.17 4.90 10.49
N VAL A 7 5.16 4.50 9.22
CA VAL A 7 6.35 4.53 8.35
C VAL A 7 6.47 5.84 7.58
N PHE A 8 5.35 6.38 7.08
CA PHE A 8 5.33 7.52 6.16
C PHE A 8 4.67 8.78 6.74
N GLY A 9 4.15 8.73 7.96
CA GLY A 9 3.58 9.87 8.66
C GLY A 9 4.64 10.82 9.22
N GLY A 10 4.19 11.96 9.75
CA GLY A 10 5.05 12.93 10.42
C GLY A 10 5.48 12.48 11.82
N GLU A 11 6.18 13.36 12.52
CA GLU A 11 6.54 13.16 13.93
C GLU A 11 5.30 13.13 14.84
N ALA A 12 5.51 12.95 16.15
CA ALA A 12 4.44 13.01 17.14
C ALA A 12 3.66 14.32 17.01
N TYR A 13 2.33 14.23 17.03
CA TYR A 13 1.47 15.40 16.96
C TYR A 13 1.67 16.28 18.21
N THR A 14 1.81 17.59 18.01
CA THR A 14 1.97 18.57 19.08
C THR A 14 0.79 19.53 19.10
N ASP A 15 0.39 19.95 20.30
CA ASP A 15 -0.70 20.93 20.47
C ASP A 15 -0.36 22.25 19.77
N GLY A 16 -1.27 22.74 18.92
CA GLY A 16 -1.11 23.99 18.16
C GLY A 16 -1.09 23.84 16.64
N ILE A 17 -1.10 22.61 16.11
CA ILE A 17 -1.31 22.35 14.68
C ILE A 17 -2.82 22.44 14.39
N SER A 18 -3.20 23.18 13.33
CA SER A 18 -4.62 23.36 12.96
C SER A 18 -5.17 22.19 12.13
N GLU A 19 -4.30 21.42 11.50
CA GLU A 19 -4.68 20.28 10.66
C GLU A 19 -4.95 19.03 11.50
N PRO A 20 -5.92 18.18 11.11
CA PRO A 20 -6.17 16.93 11.83
C PRO A 20 -4.94 16.02 11.82
N PRO A 21 -4.70 15.24 12.89
CA PRO A 21 -3.61 14.26 12.90
C PRO A 21 -3.85 13.20 11.82
N LEU A 22 -2.77 12.60 11.33
CA LEU A 22 -2.86 11.49 10.39
C LEU A 22 -3.42 10.22 11.06
N MET A 23 -3.12 10.03 12.34
CA MET A 23 -3.68 8.98 13.20
C MET A 23 -3.83 9.52 14.63
N ILE A 24 -4.95 9.24 15.29
CA ILE A 24 -5.15 9.62 16.70
C ILE A 24 -4.32 8.73 17.63
N GLU A 25 -4.21 9.13 18.90
CA GLU A 25 -3.54 8.30 19.90
C GLU A 25 -4.31 6.99 20.16
N ASN A 26 -3.58 5.95 20.59
CA ASN A 26 -4.13 4.68 21.06
C ASN A 26 -4.99 3.89 20.05
N VAL A 27 -4.85 4.16 18.75
CA VAL A 27 -5.54 3.38 17.70
C VAL A 27 -5.18 1.90 17.83
N GLY A 28 -6.20 1.05 17.80
CA GLY A 28 -6.04 -0.40 17.90
C GLY A 28 -5.64 -0.90 19.29
N HIS A 29 -5.91 -0.13 20.35
CA HIS A 29 -5.46 -0.45 21.72
C HIS A 29 -3.94 -0.56 21.83
N SER A 30 -3.23 0.29 21.09
CA SER A 30 -1.79 0.49 21.25
C SER A 30 -1.52 1.62 22.24
N ASP A 31 -0.30 1.73 22.76
CA ASP A 31 0.15 2.88 23.56
C ASP A 31 0.85 3.94 22.66
N HIS A 32 0.51 3.98 21.37
CA HIS A 32 1.13 4.90 20.42
C HIS A 32 0.56 6.32 20.55
N PRO A 33 1.43 7.36 20.51
CA PRO A 33 0.97 8.74 20.42
C PRO A 33 0.29 8.99 19.06
N SER A 34 -0.45 10.09 18.98
CA SER A 34 -0.98 10.59 17.72
C SER A 34 0.15 10.95 16.74
N VAL A 35 -0.09 10.70 15.46
CA VAL A 35 0.88 10.92 14.38
C VAL A 35 0.47 12.14 13.57
N SER A 36 1.40 13.07 13.38
CA SER A 36 1.15 14.29 12.63
C SER A 36 1.03 14.04 11.12
N ALA A 37 0.18 14.84 10.46
CA ALA A 37 0.14 14.94 9.01
C ALA A 37 1.12 16.00 8.46
N LEU A 38 1.90 16.66 9.33
CA LEU A 38 2.84 17.70 8.91
C LEU A 38 4.04 17.08 8.19
N ASN A 39 4.43 17.67 7.05
CA ASN A 39 5.56 17.26 6.22
C ASN A 39 5.49 15.81 5.70
N CYS A 40 4.32 15.17 5.70
CA CYS A 40 4.12 13.85 5.10
C CYS A 40 3.48 13.95 3.71
N PRO A 41 3.65 12.94 2.83
CA PRO A 41 2.90 12.89 1.57
C PRO A 41 1.39 12.72 1.83
N PRO A 42 0.52 12.99 0.84
CA PRO A 42 -0.90 12.69 0.93
C PRO A 42 -1.16 11.19 1.13
N PHE A 43 -2.10 10.84 2.00
CA PHE A 43 -2.55 9.46 2.22
C PHE A 43 -3.93 9.27 1.61
N ILE A 44 -4.07 8.26 0.76
CA ILE A 44 -5.34 7.93 0.09
C ILE A 44 -5.67 6.47 0.35
N ALA A 45 -6.88 6.21 0.84
CA ALA A 45 -7.41 4.86 0.99
C ALA A 45 -8.12 4.40 -0.30
N VAL A 46 -7.77 3.22 -0.79
CA VAL A 46 -8.30 2.65 -2.04
C VAL A 46 -8.71 1.21 -1.82
N GLU A 47 -9.96 0.87 -2.13
CA GLU A 47 -10.50 -0.49 -1.96
C GLU A 47 -9.82 -1.53 -2.87
N LEU A 48 -9.32 -1.11 -4.04
CA LEU A 48 -8.74 -2.02 -5.03
C LEU A 48 -7.50 -2.77 -4.50
N CYS A 49 -6.73 -2.22 -3.55
CA CYS A 49 -5.54 -2.86 -2.99
C CYS A 49 -5.76 -3.50 -1.61
N ARG A 50 -6.99 -3.91 -1.29
CA ARG A 50 -7.26 -4.74 -0.10
C ARG A 50 -6.69 -6.16 -0.25
N GLU A 51 -6.49 -6.86 0.86
CA GLU A 51 -6.13 -8.28 0.88
C GLU A 51 -7.09 -9.11 0.02
N GLN A 52 -6.69 -10.33 -0.35
CA GLN A 52 -7.62 -11.33 -0.86
C GLN A 52 -8.74 -11.56 0.17
N MET A 53 -9.94 -11.09 -0.15
CA MET A 53 -11.04 -11.02 0.81
C MET A 53 -11.72 -12.39 1.01
N GLY A 54 -12.49 -12.50 2.09
CA GLY A 54 -13.44 -13.57 2.28
C GLY A 54 -13.18 -14.39 3.53
N GLN A 55 -13.25 -15.71 3.43
CA GLN A 55 -12.86 -16.79 4.38
C GLN A 55 -12.39 -16.41 5.80
N HIS A 56 -11.47 -15.45 5.93
CA HIS A 56 -11.01 -14.90 7.19
C HIS A 56 -11.79 -13.61 7.54
N PRO A 57 -12.58 -13.59 8.63
CA PRO A 57 -13.35 -12.42 9.02
C PRO A 57 -12.53 -11.14 9.24
N CYS A 58 -11.22 -11.25 9.50
CA CYS A 58 -10.31 -10.11 9.61
C CYS A 58 -10.12 -9.34 8.29
N ASP A 59 -10.45 -9.94 7.15
CA ASP A 59 -10.38 -9.29 5.84
C ASP A 59 -11.57 -8.34 5.60
N LYS A 60 -12.61 -8.45 6.44
CA LYS A 60 -13.73 -7.50 6.46
C LYS A 60 -13.26 -6.21 7.12
N ARG A 61 -13.40 -5.10 6.42
CA ARG A 61 -13.04 -3.80 6.96
C ARG A 61 -14.12 -3.27 7.90
N ARG A 62 -13.72 -2.39 8.80
CA ARG A 62 -14.65 -1.56 9.60
C ARG A 62 -15.35 -0.53 8.70
N THR A 63 -16.31 0.19 9.27
CA THR A 63 -16.96 1.29 8.54
C THR A 63 -15.94 2.38 8.18
N VAL A 64 -16.19 3.13 7.11
CA VAL A 64 -15.34 4.27 6.76
C VAL A 64 -15.43 5.35 7.83
N GLY A 65 -16.59 5.52 8.47
CA GLY A 65 -16.79 6.40 9.63
C GLY A 65 -15.84 6.08 10.78
N GLU A 66 -15.71 4.81 11.16
CA GLU A 66 -14.74 4.39 12.18
C GLU A 66 -13.29 4.66 11.75
N TYR A 67 -12.95 4.40 10.47
CA TYR A 67 -11.60 4.70 9.98
C TYR A 67 -11.30 6.20 9.93
N ARG A 68 -12.26 7.05 9.54
CA ARG A 68 -12.09 8.51 9.57
C ARG A 68 -11.90 9.03 10.98
N HIS A 69 -12.54 8.41 11.98
CA HIS A 69 -12.29 8.75 13.37
C HIS A 69 -10.86 8.39 13.81
N MET A 70 -10.38 7.20 13.46
CA MET A 70 -9.04 6.73 13.83
C MET A 70 -7.90 7.41 13.01
N PHE A 71 -8.18 7.77 11.75
CA PHE A 71 -7.20 8.28 10.78
C PHE A 71 -7.73 9.52 10.05
N PRO A 72 -7.93 10.64 10.75
CA PRO A 72 -8.64 11.78 10.18
C PRO A 72 -7.88 12.50 9.05
N GLY A 73 -6.56 12.32 8.97
CA GLY A 73 -5.74 12.84 7.87
C GLY A 73 -5.66 11.94 6.62
N ILE A 74 -6.31 10.77 6.58
CA ILE A 74 -6.36 9.91 5.38
C ILE A 74 -7.56 10.29 4.52
N ASP A 75 -7.36 10.44 3.22
CA ASP A 75 -8.43 10.66 2.25
C ASP A 75 -9.15 9.35 1.92
N PHE A 76 -10.45 9.30 2.25
CA PHE A 76 -11.36 8.20 1.96
C PHE A 76 -12.36 8.52 0.84
N SER A 77 -12.17 9.59 0.08
CA SER A 77 -13.16 10.05 -0.93
C SER A 77 -13.38 9.06 -2.07
N LEU A 78 -12.44 8.13 -2.29
CA LEU A 78 -12.53 7.08 -3.30
C LEU A 78 -13.33 5.86 -2.85
N ILE A 79 -13.78 5.81 -1.59
CA ILE A 79 -14.61 4.71 -1.07
C ILE A 79 -16.08 5.11 -1.12
N GLU A 80 -16.87 4.37 -1.90
CA GLU A 80 -18.25 4.71 -2.21
C GLU A 80 -19.24 4.45 -1.06
N THR A 81 -18.99 3.41 -0.25
CA THR A 81 -19.92 2.97 0.80
C THR A 81 -19.27 2.98 2.17
N ASP A 82 -20.03 3.41 3.19
CA ASP A 82 -19.54 3.39 4.57
C ASP A 82 -19.33 1.96 5.08
N GLU A 83 -20.31 1.09 4.88
CA GLU A 83 -20.22 -0.35 5.15
C GLU A 83 -19.34 -1.09 4.12
N ASP A 84 -18.78 -2.22 4.55
CA ASP A 84 -18.04 -3.12 3.67
C ASP A 84 -18.99 -3.97 2.82
N THR A 85 -19.26 -3.50 1.60
CA THR A 85 -20.13 -4.18 0.63
C THR A 85 -19.36 -5.18 -0.26
N TRP A 86 -18.02 -5.16 -0.21
CA TRP A 86 -17.16 -5.99 -1.07
C TRP A 86 -16.83 -7.33 -0.41
N TRP A 87 -16.69 -7.35 0.93
CA TRP A 87 -16.45 -8.59 1.65
C TRP A 87 -17.66 -9.50 1.66
N LYS A 88 -17.42 -10.80 1.45
CA LYS A 88 -18.40 -11.89 1.52
C LYS A 88 -17.78 -13.06 2.30
N PRO A 89 -18.55 -13.97 2.90
CA PRO A 89 -17.98 -15.11 3.61
C PRO A 89 -17.11 -16.03 2.74
N GLU A 90 -17.43 -16.13 1.45
CA GLU A 90 -16.69 -16.95 0.49
C GLU A 90 -15.33 -16.33 0.15
N ARG A 91 -14.28 -17.17 0.04
CA ARG A 91 -12.95 -16.73 -0.41
C ARG A 91 -13.03 -16.14 -1.81
N GLU A 92 -12.54 -14.91 -1.96
CA GLU A 92 -12.33 -14.26 -3.26
C GLU A 92 -11.45 -15.17 -4.14
N LYS A 93 -11.89 -15.42 -5.37
CA LYS A 93 -11.16 -16.29 -6.30
C LYS A 93 -9.87 -15.63 -6.75
N LYS A 94 -8.89 -16.44 -7.14
CA LYS A 94 -7.60 -15.96 -7.65
C LYS A 94 -7.78 -15.00 -8.83
N GLU A 95 -8.71 -15.30 -9.73
CA GLU A 95 -9.00 -14.49 -10.91
C GLU A 95 -9.61 -13.14 -10.54
N GLU A 96 -10.44 -13.09 -9.48
CA GLU A 96 -11.09 -11.88 -8.98
C GLU A 96 -10.07 -10.93 -8.35
N VAL A 97 -9.23 -11.43 -7.42
CA VAL A 97 -8.16 -10.62 -6.82
C VAL A 97 -7.13 -10.17 -7.85
N THR A 98 -6.82 -11.02 -8.83
CA THR A 98 -5.92 -10.67 -9.94
C THR A 98 -6.52 -9.55 -10.80
N GLY A 99 -7.78 -9.69 -11.23
CA GLY A 99 -8.45 -8.66 -12.04
C GLY A 99 -8.57 -7.33 -11.30
N ARG A 100 -8.83 -7.37 -9.99
CA ARG A 100 -8.84 -6.19 -9.12
C ARG A 100 -7.44 -5.57 -8.99
N GLY A 101 -6.41 -6.38 -8.86
CA GLY A 101 -5.01 -5.95 -8.85
C GLY A 101 -4.57 -5.26 -10.13
N LEU A 102 -4.96 -5.77 -11.31
CA LEU A 102 -4.64 -5.11 -12.58
C LEU A 102 -5.33 -3.75 -12.72
N LYS A 103 -6.62 -3.64 -12.33
CA LYS A 103 -7.33 -2.35 -12.27
C LYS A 103 -6.66 -1.37 -11.31
N PHE A 104 -6.10 -1.86 -10.21
CA PHE A 104 -5.33 -1.03 -9.28
C PHE A 104 -4.06 -0.48 -9.93
N LEU A 105 -3.31 -1.30 -10.67
CA LEU A 105 -2.12 -0.84 -11.39
C LEU A 105 -2.48 0.17 -12.50
N GLU A 106 -3.57 -0.05 -13.23
CA GLU A 106 -4.10 0.93 -14.20
C GLU A 106 -4.43 2.26 -13.51
N TRP A 107 -5.13 2.22 -12.38
CA TRP A 107 -5.43 3.41 -11.59
C TRP A 107 -4.15 4.11 -11.10
N LEU A 108 -3.13 3.38 -10.64
CA LEU A 108 -1.83 3.96 -10.27
C LEU A 108 -1.19 4.72 -11.43
N CYS A 109 -1.27 4.20 -12.65
CA CYS A 109 -0.73 4.89 -13.84
C CYS A 109 -1.47 6.20 -14.17
N THR A 110 -2.68 6.42 -13.63
CA THR A 110 -3.41 7.69 -13.80
C THR A 110 -3.01 8.77 -12.79
N ARG A 111 -2.23 8.41 -11.77
CA ARG A 111 -1.81 9.33 -10.72
C ARG A 111 -0.80 10.35 -11.24
N LYS A 112 -0.87 11.57 -10.69
CA LYS A 112 0.09 12.64 -11.01
C LYS A 112 1.42 12.46 -10.26
N GLU A 113 1.38 11.72 -9.16
CA GLU A 113 2.52 11.43 -8.30
C GLU A 113 3.48 10.46 -9.01
N LYS A 114 4.79 10.74 -8.93
CA LYS A 114 5.83 9.92 -9.57
C LYS A 114 6.38 8.82 -8.67
N GLU A 115 6.39 9.08 -7.36
CA GLU A 115 6.86 8.17 -6.31
C GLU A 115 5.66 7.89 -5.41
N ILE A 116 5.21 6.64 -5.38
CA ILE A 116 4.01 6.22 -4.66
C ILE A 116 4.37 5.02 -3.78
N ALA A 117 4.14 5.16 -2.48
CA ALA A 117 4.20 4.03 -1.55
C ALA A 117 2.83 3.32 -1.55
N VAL A 118 2.83 2.03 -1.88
CA VAL A 118 1.63 1.18 -1.77
C VAL A 118 1.78 0.29 -0.54
N VAL A 119 0.95 0.52 0.48
CA VAL A 119 0.93 -0.29 1.70
C VAL A 119 -0.28 -1.21 1.67
N THR A 120 -0.03 -2.50 1.46
CA THR A 120 -1.06 -3.52 1.20
C THR A 120 -0.63 -4.87 1.79
N HIS A 121 -1.27 -5.96 1.35
CA HIS A 121 -1.15 -7.29 1.91
C HIS A 121 -0.47 -8.26 0.93
N SER A 122 0.12 -9.32 1.49
CA SER A 122 1.00 -10.22 0.74
C SER A 122 0.24 -11.08 -0.29
N SER A 123 -1.00 -11.51 -0.02
CA SER A 123 -1.75 -12.32 -1.00
C SER A 123 -2.21 -11.47 -2.17
N PHE A 124 -2.66 -10.23 -1.91
CA PHE A 124 -2.94 -9.26 -2.97
C PHE A 124 -1.72 -9.00 -3.87
N LEU A 125 -0.56 -8.70 -3.28
CA LEU A 125 0.68 -8.46 -4.03
C LEU A 125 1.07 -9.68 -4.86
N PHE A 126 1.08 -10.86 -4.25
CA PHE A 126 1.45 -12.10 -4.93
C PHE A 126 0.58 -12.36 -6.17
N ASN A 127 -0.75 -12.29 -6.04
CA ASN A 127 -1.65 -12.55 -7.16
C ASN A 127 -1.54 -11.48 -8.25
N THR A 128 -1.46 -10.21 -7.86
CA THR A 128 -1.36 -9.08 -8.79
C THR A 128 -0.05 -9.12 -9.59
N LEU A 129 1.09 -9.23 -8.91
CA LEU A 129 2.41 -9.22 -9.53
C LEU A 129 2.69 -10.52 -10.32
N SER A 130 2.07 -11.63 -9.93
CA SER A 130 2.09 -12.87 -10.71
C SER A 130 1.43 -12.73 -12.07
N ALA A 131 0.41 -11.88 -12.21
CA ALA A 131 -0.26 -11.63 -13.48
C ALA A 131 0.34 -10.47 -14.29
N PHE A 132 1.10 -9.58 -13.65
CA PHE A 132 1.69 -8.40 -14.26
C PHE A 132 3.13 -8.64 -14.75
N GLY A 133 3.63 -7.88 -15.73
CA GLY A 133 5.04 -7.92 -16.12
C GLY A 133 5.49 -9.19 -16.84
N ASN A 134 4.64 -9.78 -17.69
CA ASN A 134 5.00 -10.97 -18.49
C ASN A 134 6.11 -10.70 -19.52
N ASP A 135 6.41 -9.43 -19.75
CA ASP A 135 7.46 -8.89 -20.59
C ASP A 135 8.74 -8.51 -19.81
N CYS A 136 8.75 -8.69 -18.48
CA CYS A 136 9.94 -8.53 -17.66
C CYS A 136 10.94 -9.68 -17.88
N HIS A 137 12.21 -9.41 -17.59
CA HIS A 137 13.23 -10.47 -17.56
C HIS A 137 12.84 -11.56 -16.53
N PRO A 138 13.07 -12.86 -16.81
CA PRO A 138 12.64 -13.96 -15.93
C PRO A 138 13.04 -13.79 -14.46
N ASN A 139 14.26 -13.33 -14.18
CA ASN A 139 14.71 -13.07 -12.80
C ASN A 139 13.87 -12.01 -12.08
N ILE A 140 13.52 -10.92 -12.79
CA ILE A 140 12.66 -9.86 -12.24
C ILE A 140 11.27 -10.44 -11.97
N LYS A 141 10.75 -11.25 -12.91
CA LYS A 141 9.47 -11.92 -12.73
C LYS A 141 9.47 -12.83 -11.50
N THR A 142 10.52 -13.63 -11.30
CA THR A 142 10.67 -14.50 -10.12
C THR A 142 10.69 -13.69 -8.82
N GLU A 143 11.45 -12.60 -8.78
CA GLU A 143 11.53 -11.72 -7.60
C GLU A 143 10.19 -11.05 -7.28
N MET A 144 9.51 -10.50 -8.30
CA MET A 144 8.18 -9.90 -8.13
C MET A 144 7.13 -10.88 -7.62
N CYS A 145 7.21 -12.15 -8.04
CA CYS A 145 6.27 -13.21 -7.64
C CYS A 145 6.62 -13.85 -6.28
N THR A 146 7.67 -13.42 -5.60
CA THR A 146 7.99 -13.95 -4.27
C THR A 146 7.11 -13.29 -3.22
N HIS A 147 6.57 -14.06 -2.26
CA HIS A 147 5.78 -13.52 -1.16
C HIS A 147 6.58 -12.46 -0.38
N PHE A 148 5.88 -11.41 0.02
CA PHE A 148 6.42 -10.36 0.87
C PHE A 148 6.31 -10.79 2.33
N ALA A 149 7.37 -10.60 3.10
CA ALA A 149 7.36 -10.67 4.56
C ALA A 149 6.63 -9.45 5.16
N ASN A 150 6.25 -9.57 6.44
CA ASN A 150 5.63 -8.46 7.16
C ASN A 150 6.58 -7.26 7.21
N CYS A 151 6.08 -6.08 6.87
CA CYS A 151 6.84 -4.83 6.79
C CYS A 151 7.99 -4.85 5.76
N GLU A 152 8.00 -5.79 4.81
CA GLU A 152 8.98 -5.79 3.72
C GLU A 152 8.66 -4.68 2.70
N LEU A 153 9.68 -3.91 2.32
CA LEU A 153 9.60 -2.88 1.29
C LEU A 153 10.35 -3.35 0.03
N ARG A 154 9.68 -3.39 -1.11
CA ARG A 154 10.31 -3.55 -2.43
C ARG A 154 10.04 -2.33 -3.30
N SER A 155 11.07 -1.84 -3.97
CA SER A 155 10.96 -0.75 -4.93
C SER A 155 10.77 -1.31 -6.34
N MET A 156 9.83 -0.76 -7.09
CA MET A 156 9.52 -1.18 -8.47
C MET A 156 9.31 0.04 -9.36
N VAL A 157 9.67 -0.09 -10.63
CA VAL A 157 9.40 0.92 -11.66
C VAL A 157 8.33 0.38 -12.60
N ILE A 158 7.20 1.08 -12.67
CA ILE A 158 6.11 0.78 -13.61
C ILE A 158 6.27 1.72 -14.80
N VAL A 159 6.24 1.17 -16.01
CA VAL A 159 6.38 1.93 -17.26
C VAL A 159 5.12 1.75 -18.09
N ASP A 160 4.42 2.85 -18.37
CA ASP A 160 3.33 2.85 -19.33
C ASP A 160 3.88 2.82 -20.76
N LYS A 161 3.78 1.65 -21.40
CA LYS A 161 4.22 1.43 -22.78
C LYS A 161 3.31 2.09 -23.82
N GLY A 162 2.07 2.43 -23.47
CA GLY A 162 1.14 3.16 -24.33
C GLY A 162 1.58 4.59 -24.63
N MET A 163 2.37 5.21 -23.74
CA MET A 163 2.93 6.55 -23.89
C MET A 163 4.31 6.60 -24.59
N VAL A 164 4.90 5.44 -24.93
CA VAL A 164 6.28 5.34 -25.47
C VAL A 164 6.46 6.02 -26.84
N GLY A 165 5.38 6.45 -27.51
CA GLY A 165 5.46 7.30 -28.69
C GLY A 165 5.79 8.78 -28.43
N SER A 166 5.81 9.23 -27.16
CA SER A 166 5.95 10.66 -26.82
C SER A 166 7.21 11.04 -26.02
N ASN A 167 7.93 10.08 -25.43
CA ASN A 167 9.18 10.36 -24.71
C ASN A 167 10.18 9.20 -24.86
N ASN A 168 11.32 9.47 -25.49
CA ASN A 168 12.46 8.54 -25.50
C ASN A 168 13.04 8.43 -24.09
N SER A 169 12.75 7.36 -23.35
CA SER A 169 13.43 7.06 -22.09
C SER A 169 14.58 6.07 -22.32
N THR A 170 15.81 6.58 -22.21
CA THR A 170 17.05 5.81 -22.04
C THR A 170 17.22 5.44 -20.57
N THR A 171 16.67 4.32 -20.13
CA THR A 171 17.06 3.76 -18.81
C THR A 171 17.35 2.28 -18.94
N ASN A 172 18.63 1.95 -19.14
CA ASN A 172 19.22 0.69 -18.69
C ASN A 172 19.36 0.80 -17.17
N TYR A 173 18.50 0.14 -16.41
CA TYR A 173 18.69 0.00 -14.96
C TYR A 173 19.36 -1.36 -14.69
N PRO A 174 20.66 -1.40 -14.35
CA PRO A 174 21.29 -2.62 -13.86
C PRO A 174 20.93 -2.72 -12.38
N GLY A 175 19.92 -3.53 -12.06
CA GLY A 175 19.45 -3.71 -10.69
C GLY A 175 20.59 -3.78 -9.68
N LYS A 176 20.68 -2.77 -8.81
CA LYS A 176 21.55 -2.83 -7.63
C LYS A 176 20.67 -3.03 -6.42
N ILE A 177 21.02 -4.03 -5.64
CA ILE A 177 20.56 -4.24 -4.27
C ILE A 177 21.05 -3.03 -3.45
N PRO A 178 20.20 -2.36 -2.65
CA PRO A 178 20.66 -1.34 -1.73
C PRO A 178 21.74 -1.94 -0.82
N HIS A 179 22.91 -1.30 -0.72
CA HIS A 179 23.88 -1.64 0.31
C HIS A 179 23.37 -1.14 1.67
N GLY A 180 22.47 -1.90 2.29
CA GLY A 180 22.20 -1.86 3.71
C GLY A 180 22.92 -3.02 4.38
N LEU A 181 23.57 -2.80 5.53
CA LEU A 181 24.04 -3.91 6.34
C LEU A 181 22.83 -4.67 6.89
N ASP A 182 22.70 -5.94 6.53
CA ASP A 182 21.85 -6.90 7.24
C ASP A 182 22.41 -7.08 8.65
N LEU A 183 21.98 -6.22 9.58
CA LEU A 183 22.23 -6.45 10.99
C LEU A 183 21.17 -7.46 11.48
N PRO A 184 21.58 -8.63 11.99
CA PRO A 184 20.65 -9.53 12.64
C PRO A 184 20.05 -8.84 13.86
N SER A 185 18.73 -8.90 13.98
CA SER A 185 17.99 -8.47 15.16
C SER A 185 18.21 -9.48 16.29
N ASP A 186 19.38 -9.42 16.92
CA ASP A 186 19.65 -10.01 18.23
C ASP A 186 20.77 -9.18 18.89
N ALA A 187 20.38 -8.09 19.57
CA ALA A 187 21.09 -7.53 20.74
C ALA A 187 20.43 -6.22 21.21
N ALA A 188 19.47 -6.34 22.12
CA ALA A 188 19.19 -5.47 23.29
C ALA A 188 17.79 -5.90 23.79
N GLY A 189 17.62 -6.55 24.93
CA GLY A 189 18.25 -6.27 26.23
C GLY A 189 17.26 -5.43 27.03
#